data_AF-Q3ASX2-F1
#
_entry.id   AF-Q3ASX2-F1
#
_cell.length_a   1.000
_cell.length_b   1.000
_cell.length_c   1.000
_cell.angle_alpha   90.00
_cell.angle_beta   90.00
_cell.angle_gamma   90.00
#
_symmetry.space_group_name_H-M   'P 1'
#
loop_
_entity.id
_entity.type
_entity.pdbx_description
1 polymer ?
#
loop_
_entity_poly.entity_id
_entity_poly.type
_entity_poly.pdbx_seq_one_letter_code
_entity_poly.pdbx_strand_id
1 'polypeptide(L)'
;MPLSIHTVANIISWVINPVFVAPAAYAAIVLLGYGNTADAFPLFVVLFAASTLVPILLIVGLKRIGKISDYNITFREQRFLPLLVLVAVNLVGYEVLKQMHPPRLLTGILLFNAVNTVFILLITLQWKISIHLFSYASAVGLLFVQFGNVALWLLLVVPLLMWSRIYLKAHTFMQTLAGTIAGFATIVIELKWWTAL
;
A
#
# COMPACT_ATOMS: atom_id res chain seq x y z
N MET A 1 -31.28 -9.00 10.07
CA MET A 1 -30.37 -9.32 11.20
C MET A 1 -29.30 -8.25 11.28
N PRO A 2 -28.99 -7.68 12.46
CA PRO A 2 -27.87 -6.75 12.59
C PRO A 2 -26.55 -7.45 12.24
N LEU A 3 -25.63 -6.73 11.60
CA LEU A 3 -24.29 -7.24 11.30
C LEU A 3 -23.55 -7.55 12.60
N SER A 4 -22.92 -8.72 12.68
CA SER A 4 -22.07 -9.04 13.84
C SER A 4 -20.83 -8.13 13.87
N ILE A 5 -20.30 -7.83 15.06
CA ILE A 5 -19.07 -7.04 15.21
C ILE A 5 -17.91 -7.65 14.41
N HIS A 6 -17.84 -8.98 14.38
CA HIS A 6 -16.85 -9.70 13.59
C HIS A 6 -17.02 -9.49 12.07
N THR A 7 -18.26 -9.45 11.58
CA THR A 7 -18.54 -9.13 10.18
C THR A 7 -18.12 -7.70 9.86
N VAL A 8 -18.44 -6.74 10.73
CA VAL A 8 -18.04 -5.33 10.58
C VAL A 8 -16.52 -5.19 10.52
N ALA A 9 -15.80 -5.82 11.45
CA ALA A 9 -14.33 -5.80 11.46
C ALA A 9 -13.74 -6.38 10.17
N ASN A 10 -14.29 -7.48 9.65
CA ASN A 10 -13.86 -8.07 8.38
C ASN A 10 -14.12 -7.15 7.19
N ILE A 11 -15.30 -6.54 7.09
CA ILE A 11 -15.64 -5.60 6.02
C ILE A 11 -14.64 -4.45 6.00
N ILE A 12 -14.37 -3.83 7.16
CA ILE A 12 -13.37 -2.75 7.28
C ILE A 12 -12.00 -3.22 6.80
N SER A 13 -11.56 -4.41 7.22
CA SER A 13 -10.26 -4.95 6.82
C SER A 13 -10.16 -5.22 5.31
N TRP A 14 -11.26 -5.60 4.66
CA TRP A 14 -11.29 -5.91 3.24
C TRP A 14 -11.41 -4.67 2.38
N VAL A 15 -12.28 -3.72 2.75
CA VAL A 15 -12.47 -2.46 2.03
C VAL A 15 -11.21 -1.61 2.10
N ILE A 16 -10.55 -1.57 3.26
CA ILE A 16 -9.32 -0.81 3.47
C ILE A 16 -8.07 -1.71 3.28
N ASN A 17 -8.18 -2.71 2.41
CA ASN A 17 -7.05 -3.55 2.04
C ASN A 17 -6.10 -2.78 1.09
N PRO A 18 -4.78 -2.96 1.20
CA PRO A 18 -3.80 -2.38 0.27
C PRO A 18 -4.19 -2.47 -1.21
N VAL A 19 -4.78 -3.59 -1.65
CA VAL A 19 -5.16 -3.80 -3.06
C VAL A 19 -6.24 -2.83 -3.57
N PHE A 20 -7.00 -2.19 -2.67
CA PHE A 20 -8.00 -1.16 -3.00
C PHE A 20 -7.51 0.24 -2.64
N VAL A 21 -6.81 0.39 -1.52
CA VAL A 21 -6.34 1.70 -1.04
C VAL A 21 -5.29 2.30 -1.97
N ALA A 22 -4.30 1.50 -2.39
CA ALA A 22 -3.24 1.97 -3.28
C ALA A 22 -3.78 2.45 -4.63
N PRO A 23 -4.56 1.67 -5.41
CA PRO A 23 -5.07 2.15 -6.69
C PRO A 23 -6.08 3.31 -6.53
N ALA A 24 -6.82 3.40 -5.42
CA ALA A 24 -7.70 4.54 -5.18
C ALA A 24 -6.89 5.84 -4.98
N ALA A 25 -5.82 5.79 -4.20
CA ALA A 25 -4.91 6.92 -4.04
C ALA A 25 -4.24 7.29 -5.37
N TYR A 26 -3.79 6.30 -6.15
CA TYR A 26 -3.14 6.55 -7.44
C TYR A 26 -4.12 7.10 -8.47
N ALA A 27 -5.36 6.62 -8.50
CA ALA A 27 -6.42 7.19 -9.32
C ALA A 27 -6.68 8.65 -8.93
N ALA A 28 -6.75 8.97 -7.63
CA ALA A 28 -6.92 10.36 -7.18
C ALA A 28 -5.76 11.26 -7.63
N ILE A 29 -4.50 10.82 -7.46
CA ILE A 29 -3.32 11.55 -7.93
C ILE A 29 -3.36 11.77 -9.44
N VAL A 30 -3.62 10.72 -10.22
CA VAL A 30 -3.60 10.79 -11.67
C VAL A 30 -4.77 11.61 -12.21
N LEU A 31 -6.01 11.37 -11.76
CA LEU A 31 -7.19 12.03 -12.29
C LEU A 31 -7.30 13.48 -11.83
N LEU A 32 -7.03 13.77 -10.56
CA LEU A 32 -7.18 15.12 -10.01
C LEU A 32 -5.91 15.96 -10.18
N GLY A 33 -4.72 15.33 -10.19
CA GLY A 33 -3.44 16.02 -10.34
C GLY A 33 -2.95 16.13 -11.79
N TYR A 34 -3.23 15.12 -12.62
CA TYR A 34 -2.66 14.99 -13.97
C TYR A 34 -3.69 14.63 -15.06
N GLY A 35 -4.99 14.70 -14.78
CA GLY A 35 -6.05 14.14 -15.63
C GLY A 35 -6.19 14.82 -17.00
N ASN A 36 -5.63 16.01 -17.17
CA ASN A 36 -5.61 16.75 -18.43
C ASN A 36 -4.49 16.30 -19.38
N THR A 37 -3.65 15.34 -18.98
CA THR A 37 -2.58 14.79 -19.83
C THR A 37 -3.10 13.64 -20.67
N ALA A 38 -2.70 13.56 -21.94
CA ALA A 38 -3.06 12.45 -22.84
C ALA A 38 -2.59 11.09 -22.29
N ASP A 39 -1.54 11.09 -21.47
CA ASP A 39 -0.91 9.91 -20.89
C ASP A 39 -1.49 9.47 -19.53
N ALA A 40 -2.47 10.20 -18.98
CA ALA A 40 -3.03 9.91 -17.65
C ALA A 40 -3.52 8.45 -17.52
N PHE A 41 -4.24 7.94 -18.53
CA PHE A 41 -4.77 6.58 -18.49
C PHE A 41 -3.65 5.50 -18.55
N PRO A 42 -2.72 5.53 -19.53
CA PRO A 42 -1.55 4.65 -19.53
C PRO A 42 -0.75 4.66 -18.22
N LEU A 43 -0.51 5.84 -17.64
CA LEU A 43 0.22 5.98 -16.38
C LEU A 43 -0.51 5.30 -15.22
N PHE A 44 -1.83 5.49 -15.14
CA PHE A 44 -2.66 4.81 -14.16
C PHE A 44 -2.64 3.29 -14.34
N VAL A 45 -2.68 2.80 -15.58
CA VAL A 45 -2.64 1.35 -15.86
C VAL A 45 -1.37 0.71 -15.31
N VAL A 46 -0.20 1.35 -15.48
CA VAL A 46 1.06 0.83 -14.93
C VAL A 46 1.04 0.82 -13.39
N LEU A 47 0.57 1.91 -12.77
CA LEU A 47 0.43 2.00 -11.31
C LEU A 47 -0.54 0.93 -10.78
N PHE A 48 -1.71 0.79 -11.39
CA PHE A 48 -2.72 -0.21 -11.04
C PHE A 48 -2.21 -1.64 -11.21
N ALA A 49 -1.47 -1.89 -12.30
CA ALA A 49 -0.90 -3.21 -12.55
C ALA A 49 0.08 -3.60 -11.43
N ALA A 50 0.99 -2.70 -11.06
CA ALA A 50 1.99 -2.94 -10.03
C ALA A 50 1.39 -3.05 -8.62
N SER A 51 0.35 -2.28 -8.29
CA SER A 51 -0.21 -2.20 -6.93
C SER A 51 -1.37 -3.15 -6.66
N THR A 52 -2.04 -3.63 -7.70
CA THR A 52 -3.31 -4.37 -7.56
C THR A 52 -3.34 -5.62 -8.39
N LEU A 53 -3.21 -5.51 -9.72
CA LEU A 53 -3.37 -6.67 -10.60
C LEU A 53 -2.31 -7.75 -10.32
N VAL A 54 -1.02 -7.38 -10.37
CA VAL A 54 0.08 -8.33 -10.15
C VAL A 54 0.10 -8.86 -8.71
N PRO A 55 -0.09 -8.03 -7.65
CA PRO A 55 -0.21 -8.55 -6.29
C PRO A 55 -1.37 -9.55 -6.12
N ILE A 56 -2.56 -9.28 -6.67
CA ILE A 56 -3.68 -10.23 -6.58
C ILE A 56 -3.33 -11.55 -7.27
N LEU A 57 -2.79 -11.50 -8.50
CA LEU A 57 -2.37 -12.70 -9.23
C LEU A 57 -1.31 -13.49 -8.47
N LEU A 58 -0.33 -12.80 -7.87
CA LEU A 58 0.71 -13.40 -7.04
C LEU A 58 0.11 -14.13 -5.83
N ILE A 59 -0.74 -13.45 -5.05
CA ILE A 59 -1.33 -14.02 -3.84
C ILE A 59 -2.23 -15.21 -4.20
N VAL A 60 -3.07 -15.09 -5.23
CA VAL A 60 -3.92 -16.20 -5.70
C VAL A 60 -3.05 -17.38 -6.19
N GLY A 61 -2.01 -17.10 -6.96
CA GLY A 61 -1.06 -18.12 -7.43
C GLY A 61 -0.39 -18.87 -6.28
N LEU A 62 0.22 -18.13 -5.34
CA LEU A 62 0.88 -18.69 -4.17
C LEU A 62 -0.08 -19.49 -3.28
N LYS A 63 -1.34 -19.05 -3.16
CA LYS A 63 -2.38 -19.78 -2.41
C LYS A 63 -2.73 -21.10 -3.09
N ARG A 64 -2.85 -21.12 -4.42
CA ARG A 64 -3.15 -22.33 -5.21
C ARG A 64 -2.05 -23.38 -5.13
N ILE A 65 -0.78 -22.97 -5.11
CA ILE A 65 0.37 -23.88 -5.00
C ILE A 65 0.76 -24.20 -3.55
N GLY A 66 -0.06 -23.81 -2.57
CA GLY A 66 0.16 -24.15 -1.15
C GLY A 66 1.32 -23.43 -0.47
N LYS A 67 1.87 -22.36 -1.06
CA LYS A 67 2.97 -21.57 -0.45
C LYS A 67 2.49 -20.62 0.65
N ILE A 68 1.21 -20.24 0.64
CA ILE A 68 0.58 -19.42 1.69
C ILE A 68 -0.72 -20.06 2.18
N SER A 69 -1.04 -19.87 3.46
CA SER A 69 -2.22 -20.46 4.11
C SER A 69 -3.50 -19.65 3.89
N ASP A 70 -3.40 -18.36 3.63
CA ASP A 70 -4.54 -17.45 3.52
C ASP A 70 -4.19 -16.21 2.70
N TYR A 71 -5.20 -15.53 2.17
CA TYR A 71 -5.03 -14.34 1.32
C TYR A 71 -4.42 -13.13 2.05
N ASN A 72 -4.45 -13.11 3.39
CA ASN A 72 -3.85 -12.03 4.19
C ASN A 72 -2.40 -12.34 4.63
N ILE A 73 -1.86 -13.50 4.24
CA ILE A 73 -0.54 -14.02 4.63
C ILE A 73 -0.30 -13.79 6.13
N THR A 74 -1.11 -14.49 6.93
CA THR A 74 -1.17 -14.28 8.38
C THR A 74 0.15 -14.62 9.07
N PHE A 75 0.83 -15.68 8.60
CA PHE A 75 2.13 -16.11 9.11
C PHE A 75 3.26 -15.31 8.45
N ARG A 76 4.17 -14.78 9.26
CA ARG A 76 5.27 -13.91 8.78
C ARG A 76 6.27 -14.70 7.92
N GLU A 77 6.44 -15.98 8.21
CA GLU A 77 7.35 -16.92 7.54
C GLU A 77 6.96 -17.10 6.07
N GLN A 78 5.67 -16.88 5.75
CA GLN A 78 5.13 -16.95 4.40
C GLN A 78 5.26 -15.63 3.62
N ARG A 79 5.72 -14.53 4.24
CA ARG A 79 5.75 -13.19 3.62
C ARG A 79 7.01 -12.91 2.80
N PHE A 80 8.10 -13.66 3.01
CA PHE A 80 9.37 -13.39 2.34
C PHE A 80 9.24 -13.38 0.82
N LEU A 81 8.74 -14.48 0.24
CA LEU A 81 8.59 -14.63 -1.21
C LEU A 81 7.61 -13.59 -1.80
N PRO A 82 6.39 -13.41 -1.27
CA PRO A 82 5.49 -12.36 -1.74
C PRO A 82 6.13 -10.97 -1.74
N LEU A 83 6.76 -10.56 -0.63
CA LEU A 83 7.35 -9.23 -0.52
C LEU A 83 8.53 -9.05 -1.48
N LEU A 84 9.39 -10.06 -1.63
CA LEU A 84 10.50 -10.01 -2.57
C LEU A 84 10.02 -9.83 -4.02
N VAL A 85 8.98 -10.57 -4.43
CA VAL A 85 8.38 -10.40 -5.77
C VAL A 85 7.77 -9.01 -5.90
N LEU A 86 7.12 -8.48 -4.86
CA LEU A 86 6.55 -7.13 -4.90
C LEU A 86 7.62 -6.04 -5.01
N VAL A 87 8.81 -6.22 -4.44
CA VAL A 87 9.96 -5.32 -4.69
C VAL A 87 10.28 -5.30 -6.19
N ALA A 88 10.46 -6.47 -6.81
CA ALA A 88 10.76 -6.58 -8.23
C ALA A 88 9.66 -5.98 -9.11
N VAL A 89 8.38 -6.23 -8.79
CA VAL A 89 7.23 -5.67 -9.52
C VAL A 89 7.22 -4.14 -9.47
N ASN A 90 7.48 -3.55 -8.30
CA ASN A 90 7.54 -2.10 -8.17
C ASN A 90 8.74 -1.51 -8.93
N LEU A 91 9.91 -2.15 -8.90
CA LEU A 91 11.08 -1.69 -9.66
C LEU A 91 10.88 -1.78 -11.18
N VAL A 92 10.28 -2.88 -11.67
CA VAL A 92 9.93 -3.01 -13.09
C VAL A 92 8.90 -1.96 -13.48
N GLY A 93 7.85 -1.76 -12.68
CA GLY A 93 6.86 -0.72 -12.92
C GLY A 93 7.46 0.68 -12.90
N TYR A 94 8.44 0.95 -12.02
CA TYR A 94 9.20 2.20 -12.01
C TYR A 94 9.95 2.44 -13.33
N GLU A 95 10.68 1.45 -13.84
CA GLU A 95 11.41 1.58 -15.10
C GLU A 95 10.46 1.75 -16.31
N VAL A 96 9.30 1.08 -16.29
CA VAL A 96 8.25 1.27 -17.31
C VAL A 96 7.70 2.70 -17.25
N LEU A 97 7.32 3.18 -16.05
CA LEU A 97 6.84 4.56 -15.88
C LEU A 97 7.88 5.56 -16.36
N LYS A 98 9.15 5.38 -16.00
CA LYS A 98 10.24 6.30 -16.36
C LYS A 98 10.37 6.48 -17.88
N GLN A 99 10.16 5.44 -18.67
CA GLN A 99 10.17 5.51 -20.14
C GLN A 99 9.00 6.31 -20.73
N MET A 100 7.94 6.51 -19.97
CA MET A 100 6.78 7.33 -20.34
C MET A 100 6.97 8.81 -19.97
N HIS A 101 8.12 9.18 -19.41
CA HIS A 101 8.47 10.55 -19.01
C HIS A 101 7.42 11.27 -18.12
N PRO A 102 6.84 10.62 -17.10
CA PRO A 102 5.83 11.23 -16.26
C PRO A 102 6.42 12.28 -15.31
N PRO A 103 5.56 13.06 -14.65
CA PRO A 103 5.94 13.82 -13.47
C PRO A 103 6.69 12.96 -12.45
N ARG A 104 7.77 13.52 -11.88
CA ARG A 104 8.68 12.81 -10.94
C ARG A 104 7.93 12.11 -9.81
N LEU A 105 6.84 12.72 -9.32
CA LEU A 105 5.98 12.15 -8.28
C LEU A 105 5.52 10.73 -8.63
N LEU A 106 5.04 10.49 -9.85
CA LEU A 106 4.48 9.19 -10.26
C LEU A 106 5.54 8.09 -10.29
N THR A 107 6.73 8.38 -10.79
CA THR A 107 7.87 7.44 -10.69
C THR A 107 8.29 7.22 -9.23
N GLY A 108 8.26 8.27 -8.40
CA GLY A 108 8.58 8.18 -6.97
C GLY A 108 7.67 7.19 -6.24
N ILE A 109 6.38 7.12 -6.60
CA ILE A 109 5.44 6.16 -5.99
C ILE A 109 5.97 4.72 -6.06
N LEU A 110 6.32 4.23 -7.25
CA LEU A 110 6.76 2.84 -7.40
C LEU A 110 8.17 2.61 -6.86
N LEU A 111 9.08 3.58 -7.03
CA LEU A 111 10.42 3.49 -6.46
C LEU A 111 10.37 3.35 -4.94
N PHE A 112 9.63 4.23 -4.26
CA PHE A 112 9.57 4.22 -2.81
C PHE A 112 8.64 3.15 -2.26
N ASN A 113 7.65 2.68 -3.02
CA ASN A 113 6.98 1.42 -2.68
C ASN A 113 7.96 0.24 -2.65
N ALA A 114 8.91 0.16 -3.60
CA ALA A 114 9.94 -0.88 -3.58
C ALA A 114 10.84 -0.75 -2.34
N VAL A 115 11.35 0.46 -2.06
CA VAL A 115 12.18 0.75 -0.87
C VAL A 115 11.44 0.40 0.42
N ASN A 116 10.18 0.84 0.56
CA ASN A 116 9.36 0.56 1.72
C ASN A 116 8.98 -0.93 1.83
N THR A 117 8.84 -1.64 0.72
CA THR A 117 8.64 -3.09 0.74
C THR A 117 9.89 -3.82 1.24
N VAL A 118 11.09 -3.36 0.86
CA VAL A 118 12.35 -3.86 1.45
C VAL A 118 12.40 -3.57 2.95
N PHE A 119 12.05 -2.35 3.36
CA PHE A 119 11.96 -1.97 4.78
C PHE A 119 11.00 -2.89 5.56
N ILE A 120 9.79 -3.11 5.05
CA ILE A 120 8.81 -4.04 5.63
C ILE A 120 9.37 -5.46 5.68
N LEU A 121 10.05 -5.92 4.62
CA LEU A 121 10.65 -7.24 4.56
C LEU A 121 11.69 -7.42 5.67
N LEU A 122 12.63 -6.47 5.81
CA LEU A 122 13.67 -6.49 6.84
C LEU A 122 13.08 -6.55 8.25
N ILE A 123 12.03 -5.76 8.51
CA ILE A 123 11.31 -5.83 9.79
C ILE A 123 10.67 -7.22 9.96
N THR A 124 9.97 -7.71 8.93
CA THR A 124 9.22 -8.98 8.95
C THR A 124 10.08 -10.21 9.23
N LEU A 125 11.39 -10.15 8.94
CA LEU A 125 12.35 -11.21 9.29
C LEU A 125 12.43 -11.45 10.81
N GLN A 126 12.27 -10.40 11.63
CA GLN A 126 12.41 -10.46 13.08
C GLN A 126 11.10 -10.17 13.83
N TRP A 127 10.25 -9.32 13.29
CA TRP A 127 9.03 -8.84 13.93
C TRP A 127 7.92 -8.55 12.92
N LYS A 128 6.66 -8.85 13.27
CA LYS A 128 5.53 -8.65 12.36
C LYS A 128 5.12 -7.18 12.35
N ILE A 129 5.03 -6.54 11.19
CA ILE A 129 4.42 -5.22 11.02
C ILE A 129 3.09 -5.33 10.25
N SER A 130 2.16 -4.40 10.51
CA SER A 130 0.88 -4.35 9.79
C SER A 130 1.03 -3.67 8.43
N ILE A 131 1.04 -4.48 7.36
CA ILE A 131 1.09 -3.99 5.98
C ILE A 131 -0.17 -3.19 5.64
N HIS A 132 -1.34 -3.59 6.15
CA HIS A 132 -2.59 -2.81 5.97
C HIS A 132 -2.46 -1.37 6.49
N LEU A 133 -1.94 -1.20 7.70
CA LEU A 133 -1.79 0.14 8.29
C LEU A 133 -0.64 0.91 7.64
N PHE A 134 0.45 0.23 7.29
CA PHE A 134 1.55 0.83 6.54
C PHE A 134 1.05 1.38 5.20
N SER A 135 0.47 0.53 4.35
CA SER A 135 0.00 0.94 3.02
C SER A 135 -1.10 2.01 3.09
N TYR A 136 -2.01 1.93 4.08
CA TYR A 136 -3.01 2.98 4.27
C TYR A 136 -2.38 4.32 4.63
N ALA A 137 -1.50 4.33 5.63
CA ALA A 137 -0.83 5.55 6.06
C ALA A 137 0.11 6.11 4.97
N SER A 138 0.76 5.25 4.18
CA SER A 138 1.54 5.67 3.02
C SER A 138 0.67 6.29 1.92
N ALA A 139 -0.52 5.74 1.65
CA ALA A 139 -1.46 6.33 0.71
C ALA A 139 -1.93 7.72 1.17
N VAL A 140 -2.22 7.89 2.47
CA VAL A 140 -2.53 9.21 3.04
C VAL A 140 -1.34 10.16 2.94
N GLY A 141 -0.12 9.68 3.21
CA GLY A 141 1.12 10.46 3.07
C GLY A 141 1.37 10.93 1.64
N LEU A 142 1.16 10.07 0.65
CA LEU A 142 1.21 10.42 -0.78
C LEU A 142 0.19 11.50 -1.14
N LEU A 143 -1.07 11.33 -0.72
CA LEU A 143 -2.12 12.33 -0.95
C LEU A 143 -1.80 13.65 -0.23
N PHE A 144 -1.18 13.61 0.94
CA PHE A 144 -0.72 14.80 1.65
C PHE A 144 0.38 15.54 0.90
N VAL A 145 1.35 14.83 0.30
CA VAL A 145 2.39 15.47 -0.52
C VAL A 145 1.79 16.18 -1.73
N GLN A 146 0.76 15.62 -2.37
CA GLN A 146 0.16 16.20 -3.57
C GLN A 146 -0.93 17.26 -3.29
N PHE A 147 -1.80 17.01 -2.31
CA PHE A 147 -3.00 17.81 -2.05
C PHE A 147 -2.94 18.61 -0.72
N GLY A 148 -1.85 18.47 0.04
CA GLY A 148 -1.63 19.19 1.29
C GLY A 148 -2.49 18.71 2.45
N ASN A 149 -2.71 19.60 3.42
CA ASN A 149 -3.31 19.28 4.73
C ASN A 149 -4.70 18.64 4.66
N VAL A 150 -5.46 18.84 3.57
CA VAL A 150 -6.80 18.24 3.41
C VAL A 150 -6.74 16.71 3.46
N ALA A 151 -5.66 16.09 2.98
CA ALA A 151 -5.50 14.64 3.00
C ALA A 151 -5.35 14.09 4.42
N LEU A 152 -4.89 14.89 5.39
CA LEU A 152 -4.65 14.43 6.77
C LEU A 152 -5.95 14.03 7.48
N TRP A 153 -7.11 14.51 7.03
CA TRP A 153 -8.41 14.06 7.53
C TRP A 153 -8.62 12.55 7.36
N LEU A 154 -7.99 11.93 6.37
CA LEU A 154 -8.04 10.49 6.16
C LEU A 154 -7.36 9.70 7.30
N LEU A 155 -6.48 10.32 8.07
CA LEU A 155 -5.90 9.68 9.26
C LEU A 155 -6.95 9.35 10.33
N LEU A 156 -8.14 9.97 10.30
CA LEU A 156 -9.26 9.59 11.19
C LEU A 156 -9.76 8.15 10.98
N VAL A 157 -9.44 7.53 9.84
CA VAL A 157 -9.77 6.13 9.55
C VAL A 157 -8.77 5.15 10.19
N VAL A 158 -7.57 5.62 10.57
CA VAL A 158 -6.52 4.78 11.16
C VAL A 158 -7.01 4.06 12.42
N PRO A 159 -7.63 4.72 13.42
CA PRO A 159 -8.14 4.02 14.61
C PRO A 159 -9.14 2.91 14.28
N LEU A 160 -10.00 3.12 13.27
CA LEU A 160 -10.99 2.12 12.83
C LEU A 160 -10.30 0.90 12.20
N LEU A 161 -9.29 1.13 11.35
CA LEU A 161 -8.51 0.05 10.74
C LEU A 161 -7.66 -0.68 11.79
N MET A 162 -7.02 0.05 12.72
CA MET A 162 -6.28 -0.53 13.85
C MET A 162 -7.19 -1.45 14.68
N TRP A 163 -8.39 -0.97 15.04
CA TRP A 163 -9.38 -1.75 15.78
C TRP A 163 -9.75 -3.03 15.02
N SER A 164 -10.07 -2.93 13.73
CA SER A 164 -10.41 -4.09 12.90
C SER A 164 -9.31 -5.14 12.92
N ARG A 165 -8.04 -4.74 12.71
CA ARG A 165 -6.91 -5.67 12.67
C ARG A 165 -6.58 -6.31 14.03
N ILE A 166 -6.76 -5.56 15.12
CA ILE A 166 -6.55 -6.07 16.48
C ILE A 166 -7.70 -7.01 16.89
N TYR A 167 -8.96 -6.63 16.61
CA TYR A 167 -10.14 -7.42 16.92
C TYR A 167 -10.12 -8.77 16.19
N LEU A 168 -9.72 -8.77 14.91
CA LEU A 168 -9.51 -9.99 14.12
C LEU A 168 -8.27 -10.79 14.53
N LYS A 169 -7.57 -10.37 15.59
CA LYS A 169 -6.33 -10.97 16.11
C LYS A 169 -5.23 -11.10 15.06
N ALA A 170 -5.28 -10.28 14.02
CA ALA A 170 -4.28 -10.29 12.96
C ALA A 170 -2.98 -9.61 13.41
N HIS A 171 -3.08 -8.60 14.30
CA HIS A 171 -1.97 -7.78 14.76
C HIS A 171 -2.15 -7.31 16.21
N THR A 172 -1.05 -6.95 16.87
CA THR A 172 -1.07 -6.23 18.16
C THR A 172 -1.10 -4.72 17.94
N PHE A 173 -1.39 -3.95 19.00
CA PHE A 173 -1.37 -2.48 18.95
C PHE A 173 -0.02 -1.92 18.46
N MET A 174 1.11 -2.45 18.94
CA MET A 174 2.42 -1.95 18.50
C MET A 174 2.69 -2.23 17.02
N GLN A 175 2.23 -3.38 16.50
CA GLN A 175 2.40 -3.73 15.09
C GLN A 175 1.57 -2.83 14.16
N THR A 176 0.38 -2.42 14.60
CA THR A 176 -0.47 -1.48 13.86
C THR A 176 0.05 -0.06 13.97
N LEU A 177 0.43 0.39 15.17
CA LEU A 177 0.98 1.73 15.40
C LEU A 177 2.30 1.95 14.64
N ALA A 178 3.25 1.01 14.73
CA ALA A 178 4.52 1.10 14.00
C ALA A 178 4.30 1.10 12.48
N GLY A 179 3.35 0.29 11.99
CA GLY A 179 2.93 0.30 10.58
C GLY A 179 2.44 1.68 10.14
N THR A 180 1.53 2.30 10.89
CA THR A 180 1.01 3.63 10.59
C THR A 180 2.10 4.69 10.56
N ILE A 181 2.91 4.79 11.63
CA ILE A 181 3.94 5.83 11.76
C ILE A 181 4.97 5.66 10.66
N ALA A 182 5.50 4.45 10.47
CA ALA A 182 6.52 4.19 9.47
C ALA A 182 5.97 4.45 8.06
N GLY A 183 4.77 3.95 7.74
CA GLY A 183 4.17 4.12 6.41
C GLY A 183 3.94 5.58 6.03
N PHE A 184 3.44 6.40 6.96
CA PHE A 184 3.26 7.83 6.72
C PHE A 184 4.60 8.58 6.62
N ALA A 185 5.49 8.36 7.59
CA ALA A 185 6.74 9.13 7.68
C ALA A 185 7.68 8.83 6.51
N THR A 186 7.89 7.56 6.19
CA THR A 186 8.80 7.13 5.10
C THR A 186 8.38 7.76 3.78
N ILE A 187 7.13 7.53 3.34
CA ILE A 187 6.68 8.02 2.03
C ILE A 187 6.70 9.54 1.93
N VAL A 188 6.38 10.27 3.01
CA VAL A 188 6.37 11.73 3.00
C VAL A 188 7.79 12.26 2.89
N ILE A 189 8.73 11.71 3.68
CA ILE A 189 10.15 12.11 3.65
C ILE A 189 10.75 11.79 2.27
N GLU A 190 10.54 10.57 1.79
CA GLU A 190 11.06 10.07 0.52
C GLU A 190 10.56 10.89 -0.67
N LEU A 191 9.24 11.12 -0.76
CA LEU A 191 8.66 11.86 -1.88
C LEU A 191 9.03 13.33 -1.84
N LYS A 192 9.01 13.98 -0.67
CA LYS A 192 9.47 15.39 -0.56
C LYS A 192 10.91 15.55 -1.00
N TRP A 193 11.80 14.67 -0.53
CA TRP A 193 13.19 14.64 -0.96
C TRP A 193 13.30 14.44 -2.49
N TRP A 194 12.53 13.51 -3.04
CA TRP A 194 12.57 13.17 -4.47
C TRP A 194 11.99 14.25 -5.39
N THR A 195 10.94 14.95 -4.96
CA THR A 195 10.28 16.00 -5.75
C THR A 195 10.82 17.39 -5.44
N ALA A 196 11.73 17.51 -4.46
CA ALA A 196 12.25 18.78 -3.93
C ALA A 196 11.16 19.72 -3.38
N LEU A 197 10.20 19.14 -2.64
CA LEU A 197 9.09 19.82 -1.96
C LEU A 197 9.28 19.91 -0.43
#